data_AF-A0A5B2TSE2-F1
#
_entry.id   AF-A0A5B2TSE2-F1
#
_cell.length_a   1.000
_cell.length_b   1.000
_cell.length_c   1.000
_cell.angle_alpha   90.00
_cell.angle_beta   90.00
_cell.angle_gamma   90.00
#
_symmetry.space_group_name_H-M   'P 1'
#
loop_
_entity.id
_entity.type
_entity.pdbx_description
1 polymer ?
#
loop_
_entity_poly.entity_id
_entity_poly.type
_entity_poly.pdbx_seq_one_letter_code
_entity_poly.pdbx_strand_id
1 'polypeptide(L)'
;FGHRRGGMLSYPVTVSGGSLEVGFLHGPSENPLVNAIEVLVGQASSNLVQLKSRLPIGTSKLSVNDVTLIPNPVFKNEKITVQLVSSIESLTFVSMYSLNGALVYQKSFTTFVGHNEMELFPENLEAGIYLVKISTAGNDMLKKIIVKN
;
A
#
# COMPACT_ATOMS: atom_id res chain seq x y z
N PHE A 1 10.69 -6.53 39.28
CA PHE A 1 10.51 -5.26 38.56
C PHE A 1 9.36 -4.49 39.21
N GLY A 2 9.43 -3.16 39.36
CA GLY A 2 8.46 -2.35 40.10
C GLY A 2 7.67 -1.39 39.19
N HIS A 3 6.67 -0.69 39.73
CA HIS A 3 5.67 0.09 38.96
C HIS A 3 6.21 1.28 38.12
N ARG A 4 7.52 1.55 38.13
CA ARG A 4 8.17 2.63 37.33
C ARG A 4 9.49 2.24 36.68
N ARG A 5 9.91 0.98 36.73
CA ARG A 5 11.14 0.51 36.08
C ARG A 5 10.87 -0.81 35.37
N GLY A 6 10.81 -0.75 34.04
CA GLY A 6 10.82 -1.95 33.20
C GLY A 6 12.19 -2.62 33.27
N GLY A 7 12.21 -3.94 33.34
CA GLY A 7 13.43 -4.72 33.19
C GLY A 7 13.35 -5.56 31.91
N MET A 8 14.52 -5.86 31.35
CA MET A 8 14.66 -6.79 30.24
C MET A 8 15.14 -8.13 30.81
N LEU A 9 14.48 -9.22 30.41
CA LEU A 9 14.96 -10.58 30.59
C LEU A 9 15.36 -11.13 29.23
N SER A 10 16.54 -11.75 29.15
CA SER A 10 17.09 -12.28 27.90
C SER A 10 17.34 -13.78 28.04
N TYR A 11 16.88 -14.54 27.03
CA TYR A 11 16.99 -15.99 27.01
C TYR A 11 17.61 -16.45 25.68
N PRO A 12 18.75 -17.17 25.69
CA PRO A 12 19.29 -17.76 24.47
C PRO A 12 18.46 -18.99 24.07
N VAL A 13 18.07 -19.09 22.80
CA VAL A 13 17.28 -20.20 22.25
C VAL A 13 17.85 -20.65 20.90
N THR A 14 17.97 -21.96 20.69
CA THR A 14 18.35 -22.57 19.40
C THR A 14 17.10 -23.04 18.65
N VAL A 15 16.94 -22.60 17.39
CA VAL A 15 15.78 -22.98 16.56
C VAL A 15 16.16 -24.15 15.63
N SER A 16 15.68 -25.36 15.95
CA SER A 16 16.05 -26.59 15.21
C SER A 16 14.99 -27.05 14.18
N GLY A 17 13.90 -26.32 13.99
CA GLY A 17 12.77 -26.74 13.14
C GLY A 17 12.26 -25.68 12.16
N GLY A 18 13.01 -24.59 11.98
CA GLY A 18 12.65 -23.49 11.07
C GLY A 18 11.60 -22.49 11.61
N SER A 19 10.97 -22.77 12.74
CA SER A 19 10.05 -21.84 13.43
C SER A 19 10.41 -21.66 14.90
N LEU A 20 10.26 -20.42 15.38
CA LEU A 20 10.24 -20.06 16.80
C LEU A 20 8.81 -19.64 17.15
N GLU A 21 8.23 -20.26 18.17
CA GLU A 21 6.89 -19.95 18.65
C GLU A 21 6.99 -19.33 20.06
N VAL A 22 6.24 -18.25 20.29
CA VAL A 22 6.17 -17.59 21.60
C VAL A 22 4.74 -17.70 22.11
N GLY A 23 4.55 -18.50 23.15
CA GLY A 23 3.25 -18.72 23.78
C GLY A 23 3.18 -18.11 25.17
N PHE A 24 2.07 -17.44 25.47
CA PHE A 24 1.71 -17.02 26.83
C PHE A 24 0.81 -18.09 27.43
N LEU A 25 1.42 -19.05 28.12
CA LEU A 25 0.67 -20.11 28.80
C LEU A 25 0.09 -19.57 30.10
N HIS A 26 -1.15 -19.94 30.40
CA HIS A 26 -1.76 -19.63 31.68
C HIS A 26 -1.42 -20.73 32.69
N GLY A 27 -0.86 -20.32 33.83
CA GLY A 27 -0.59 -21.21 34.96
C GLY A 27 -1.56 -20.96 36.13
N PRO A 28 -1.25 -21.51 37.31
CA PRO A 28 -2.01 -21.25 38.54
C PRO A 28 -1.87 -19.81 39.08
N SER A 29 -1.07 -18.96 38.44
CA SER A 29 -0.89 -17.54 38.78
C SER A 29 -0.87 -16.71 37.50
N GLU A 30 -1.29 -15.45 37.63
CA GLU A 30 -1.38 -14.52 36.51
C GLU A 30 -0.02 -14.17 35.90
N ASN A 31 0.00 -14.01 34.58
CA ASN A 31 1.20 -13.62 33.85
C ASN A 31 1.55 -12.15 34.15
N PRO A 32 2.84 -11.83 34.37
CA PRO A 32 3.26 -10.45 34.53
C PRO A 32 3.04 -9.66 33.23
N LEU A 33 2.86 -8.34 33.35
CA LEU A 33 2.76 -7.45 32.19
C LEU A 33 4.03 -7.52 31.33
N VAL A 34 3.86 -7.84 30.04
CA VAL A 34 4.92 -7.81 29.03
C VAL A 34 4.63 -6.65 28.08
N ASN A 35 5.53 -5.67 28.03
CA ASN A 35 5.38 -4.49 27.17
C ASN A 35 5.97 -4.68 25.77
N ALA A 36 7.02 -5.50 25.64
CA ALA A 36 7.71 -5.75 24.39
C ALA A 36 8.42 -7.11 24.40
N ILE A 37 8.57 -7.69 23.22
CA ILE A 37 9.43 -8.85 22.96
C ILE A 37 10.37 -8.45 21.82
N GLU A 38 11.66 -8.70 22.02
CA GLU A 38 12.70 -8.51 21.01
C GLU A 38 13.40 -9.85 20.75
N VAL A 39 13.55 -10.22 19.49
CA VAL A 39 14.23 -11.46 19.07
C VAL A 39 15.48 -11.08 18.28
N LEU A 40 16.64 -11.43 18.83
CA LEU A 40 17.94 -11.17 18.22
C LEU A 40 18.52 -12.47 17.66
N VAL A 41 19.03 -12.43 16.43
CA VAL A 41 19.73 -13.58 15.83
C VAL A 41 21.15 -13.62 16.40
N GLY A 42 21.47 -14.70 17.12
CA GLY A 42 22.70 -14.79 17.92
C GLY A 42 24.01 -14.77 17.12
N GLN A 43 24.01 -15.19 15.84
CA GLN A 43 25.20 -15.16 14.97
C GLN A 43 24.79 -15.07 13.49
N ALA A 44 25.49 -14.24 12.72
CA ALA A 44 25.31 -14.09 11.28
C ALA A 44 25.76 -15.34 10.52
N SER A 45 24.95 -16.39 10.58
CA SER A 45 25.01 -17.50 9.63
C SER A 45 23.96 -17.20 8.56
N SER A 46 24.42 -17.10 7.31
CA SER A 46 23.63 -16.81 6.11
C SER A 46 22.63 -17.93 5.79
N ASN A 47 21.66 -18.16 6.67
CA ASN A 47 20.45 -18.94 6.41
C ASN A 47 19.30 -18.25 7.13
N LEU A 48 18.42 -17.65 6.33
CA LEU A 48 17.32 -16.79 6.75
C LEU A 48 16.33 -17.57 7.64
N VAL A 49 16.46 -17.47 8.96
CA VAL A 49 15.41 -17.86 9.90
C VAL A 49 14.32 -16.79 9.82
N GLN A 50 13.28 -17.04 9.03
CA GLN A 50 12.11 -16.18 8.97
C GLN A 50 11.30 -16.30 10.26
N LEU A 51 11.38 -15.30 11.13
CA LEU A 51 10.48 -15.13 12.26
C LEU A 51 9.08 -14.81 11.73
N LYS A 52 8.12 -15.72 11.91
CA LYS A 52 6.70 -15.52 11.52
C LYS A 52 5.95 -14.64 12.53
N SER A 53 6.51 -13.52 12.97
CA SER A 53 5.70 -12.48 13.62
C SER A 53 5.11 -11.57 12.54
N ARG A 54 4.10 -12.08 11.83
CA ARG A 54 3.23 -11.24 11.01
C ARG A 54 2.28 -10.54 11.99
N LEU A 55 2.50 -9.25 12.25
CA LEU A 55 1.37 -8.37 12.53
C LEU A 55 0.51 -8.44 11.27
N PRO A 56 -0.75 -8.91 11.33
CA PRO A 56 -1.65 -8.72 10.21
C PRO A 56 -2.01 -7.23 10.23
N ILE A 57 -1.15 -6.39 9.65
CA ILE A 57 -1.70 -5.30 8.87
C ILE A 57 -2.34 -6.00 7.69
N GLY A 58 -3.65 -6.27 7.85
CA GLY A 58 -4.54 -6.67 6.78
C GLY A 58 -4.62 -5.55 5.77
N THR A 59 -3.56 -5.37 5.00
CA THR A 59 -3.65 -4.86 3.65
C THR A 59 -2.90 -5.90 2.83
N SER A 60 -3.59 -6.94 2.39
CA SER A 60 -3.31 -7.42 1.04
C SER A 60 -3.14 -6.16 0.21
N LYS A 61 -1.97 -5.97 -0.41
CA LYS A 61 -1.77 -4.86 -1.33
C LYS A 61 -2.80 -5.07 -2.44
N LEU A 62 -3.95 -4.40 -2.30
CA LEU A 62 -5.03 -4.42 -3.28
C LEU A 62 -4.51 -3.62 -4.45
N SER A 63 -3.75 -4.32 -5.29
CA SER A 63 -2.95 -3.69 -6.31
C SER A 63 -3.81 -3.49 -7.54
N VAL A 64 -4.04 -2.22 -7.88
CA VAL A 64 -4.18 -1.88 -9.29
C VAL A 64 -2.79 -2.08 -9.89
N ASN A 65 -2.71 -3.01 -10.84
CA ASN A 65 -1.51 -3.27 -11.60
C ASN A 65 -1.71 -2.61 -12.97
N ASP A 66 -0.71 -1.84 -13.40
CA ASP A 66 -0.64 -1.29 -14.75
C ASP A 66 -1.79 -0.35 -15.15
N VAL A 67 -1.65 0.93 -14.79
CA VAL A 67 -2.47 2.01 -15.35
C VAL A 67 -1.80 2.56 -16.61
N THR A 68 -2.55 2.64 -17.70
CA THR A 68 -2.19 3.32 -18.94
C THR A 68 -3.17 4.47 -19.22
N LEU A 69 -2.65 5.56 -19.79
CA LEU A 69 -3.41 6.74 -20.17
C LEU A 69 -3.22 6.97 -21.66
N ILE A 70 -4.31 7.05 -22.41
CA ILE A 70 -4.31 7.14 -23.87
C ILE A 70 -5.27 8.26 -24.31
N PRO A 71 -4.86 9.18 -25.19
CA PRO A 71 -3.52 9.35 -25.74
C PRO A 71 -2.59 10.10 -24.77
N ASN A 72 -1.28 10.01 -25.02
CA ASN A 72 -0.29 10.86 -24.35
C ASN A 72 0.80 11.22 -25.38
N PRO A 73 0.91 12.47 -25.85
CA PRO A 73 0.12 13.66 -25.46
C PRO A 73 -1.37 13.60 -25.84
N VAL A 74 -2.20 14.39 -25.15
CA VAL A 74 -3.64 14.58 -25.43
C VAL A 74 -3.91 16.01 -25.90
N PHE A 75 -4.81 16.21 -26.86
CA PHE A 75 -5.21 17.54 -27.32
C PHE A 75 -6.30 18.16 -26.43
N LYS A 76 -6.42 19.49 -26.45
CA LYS A 76 -7.42 20.21 -25.67
C LYS A 76 -8.82 19.73 -26.02
N ASN A 77 -9.64 19.46 -25.00
CA ASN A 77 -11.00 18.92 -25.11
C ASN A 77 -11.08 17.52 -25.73
N GLU A 78 -9.96 16.82 -25.92
CA GLU A 78 -9.96 15.42 -26.31
C GLU A 78 -10.15 14.53 -25.07
N LYS A 79 -10.80 13.39 -25.26
CA LYS A 79 -11.00 12.40 -24.20
C LYS A 79 -9.68 11.71 -23.84
N ILE A 80 -9.55 11.36 -22.57
CA ILE A 80 -8.44 10.52 -22.07
C ILE A 80 -9.04 9.19 -21.62
N THR A 81 -8.59 8.11 -22.24
CA THR A 81 -8.90 6.74 -21.83
C THR A 81 -7.92 6.29 -20.76
N VAL A 82 -8.46 5.90 -19.61
CA VAL A 82 -7.74 5.24 -18.51
C VAL A 82 -8.00 3.76 -18.64
N GLN A 83 -6.95 2.96 -18.86
CA GLN A 83 -7.05 1.50 -18.76
C GLN A 83 -6.25 1.04 -17.55
N LEU A 84 -6.81 0.11 -16.78
CA LEU A 84 -6.14 -0.44 -15.60
C LEU A 84 -6.56 -1.88 -15.33
N VAL A 85 -5.67 -2.67 -14.71
CA VAL A 85 -6.01 -4.01 -14.22
C VAL A 85 -6.17 -3.97 -12.70
N SER A 86 -7.36 -4.30 -12.20
CA SER A 86 -7.62 -4.36 -10.76
C SER A 86 -7.71 -5.80 -10.27
N SER A 87 -7.19 -6.06 -9.08
CA SER A 87 -7.36 -7.34 -8.37
C SER A 87 -8.58 -7.34 -7.44
N ILE A 88 -9.32 -6.23 -7.37
CA ILE A 88 -10.47 -6.04 -6.49
C ILE A 88 -11.57 -5.19 -7.14
N GLU A 89 -12.82 -5.48 -6.77
CA GLU A 89 -13.92 -4.56 -7.02
C GLU A 89 -13.98 -3.44 -5.97
N SER A 90 -13.85 -2.18 -6.38
CA SER A 90 -13.81 -1.05 -5.44
C SER A 90 -14.12 0.28 -6.10
N LEU A 91 -14.56 1.26 -5.29
CA LEU A 91 -14.68 2.64 -5.73
C LEU A 91 -13.27 3.23 -5.97
N THR A 92 -13.02 3.64 -7.20
CA THR A 92 -11.77 4.20 -7.67
C THR A 92 -11.95 5.67 -8.02
N PHE A 93 -11.03 6.51 -7.55
CA PHE A 93 -11.00 7.94 -7.87
C PHE A 93 -9.88 8.22 -8.87
N VAL A 94 -10.21 8.91 -9.95
CA VAL A 94 -9.24 9.49 -10.88
C VAL A 94 -9.22 10.99 -10.66
N SER A 95 -8.09 11.50 -10.22
CA SER A 95 -7.90 12.92 -9.91
C SER A 95 -6.76 13.46 -10.77
N MET A 96 -6.97 14.58 -11.44
CA MET A 96 -5.93 15.25 -12.23
C MET A 96 -5.48 16.51 -11.52
N TYR A 97 -4.17 16.68 -11.42
CA TYR A 97 -3.53 17.82 -10.79
C TYR A 97 -2.64 18.53 -11.80
N SER A 98 -2.61 19.85 -11.77
CA SER A 98 -1.56 20.60 -12.48
C SER A 98 -0.22 20.50 -11.72
N LEU A 99 0.89 20.90 -12.34
CA LEU A 99 2.23 20.83 -11.72
C LEU A 99 2.38 21.64 -10.43
N ASN A 100 1.54 22.64 -10.20
CA ASN A 100 1.55 23.40 -8.94
C ASN A 100 0.79 22.69 -7.80
N GLY A 101 0.19 21.52 -8.07
CA GLY A 101 -0.58 20.73 -7.11
C GLY A 101 -2.08 21.04 -7.06
N ALA A 102 -2.59 21.99 -7.85
CA ALA A 102 -4.02 22.27 -7.91
C ALA A 102 -4.80 21.13 -8.58
N LEU A 103 -5.87 20.66 -7.93
CA LEU A 103 -6.82 19.69 -8.49
C LEU A 103 -7.63 20.36 -9.61
N VAL A 104 -7.55 19.84 -10.83
CA VAL A 104 -8.22 20.39 -12.01
C VAL A 104 -9.34 19.50 -12.54
N TYR A 105 -9.35 18.21 -12.20
CA TYR A 105 -10.40 17.28 -12.58
C TYR A 105 -10.51 16.15 -11.57
N GLN A 106 -11.73 15.66 -11.32
CA GLN A 106 -11.94 14.45 -10.53
C GLN A 106 -13.17 13.68 -11.03
N LYS A 107 -13.05 12.36 -11.10
CA LYS A 107 -14.16 11.45 -11.40
C LYS A 107 -13.98 10.15 -10.62
N SER A 108 -15.08 9.53 -10.20
CA SER A 108 -15.06 8.22 -9.54
C SER A 108 -15.79 7.17 -10.37
N PHE A 109 -15.35 5.92 -10.25
CA PHE A 109 -16.02 4.77 -10.85
C PHE A 109 -15.74 3.50 -10.06
N THR A 110 -16.61 2.51 -10.19
CA THR A 110 -16.35 1.17 -9.65
C THR A 110 -15.46 0.42 -10.62
N THR A 111 -14.26 0.05 -10.18
CA THR A 111 -13.43 -0.94 -10.89
C THR A 111 -13.91 -2.33 -10.53
N PHE A 112 -13.87 -3.27 -11.47
CA PHE A 112 -14.10 -4.70 -11.29
C PHE A 112 -12.77 -5.47 -11.33
N VAL A 113 -12.77 -6.72 -10.87
CA VAL A 113 -11.61 -7.59 -11.01
C VAL A 113 -11.29 -7.80 -12.50
N GLY A 114 -10.02 -7.64 -12.88
CA GLY A 114 -9.55 -7.73 -14.27
C GLY A 114 -9.38 -6.36 -14.92
N HIS A 115 -9.55 -6.30 -16.24
CA HIS A 115 -9.38 -5.09 -17.04
C HIS A 115 -10.55 -4.12 -16.86
N ASN A 116 -10.22 -2.85 -16.68
CA ASN A 116 -11.18 -1.76 -16.56
C ASN A 116 -10.78 -0.66 -17.53
N GLU A 117 -11.79 0.01 -18.07
CA GLU A 117 -11.62 1.15 -18.97
C GLU A 117 -12.57 2.28 -18.54
N MET A 118 -12.06 3.50 -18.55
CA MET A 118 -12.84 4.71 -18.29
C MET A 118 -12.41 5.85 -19.20
N GLU A 119 -13.39 6.59 -19.70
CA GLU A 119 -13.16 7.86 -20.40
C GLU A 119 -13.27 9.05 -19.44
N LEU A 120 -12.26 9.93 -19.49
CA LEU A 120 -12.22 11.23 -18.86
C LEU A 120 -12.42 12.31 -19.91
N PHE A 121 -13.23 13.30 -19.58
CA PHE A 121 -13.47 14.48 -20.42
C PHE A 121 -13.15 15.72 -19.58
N PRO A 122 -11.87 16.01 -19.32
CA PRO A 122 -11.51 17.21 -18.60
C PRO A 122 -11.67 18.42 -19.53
N GLU A 123 -12.64 19.27 -19.22
CA GLU A 123 -12.90 20.50 -19.96
C GLU A 123 -11.90 21.59 -19.56
N ASN A 124 -11.57 22.48 -20.50
CA ASN A 124 -10.82 23.71 -20.24
C ASN A 124 -9.41 23.51 -19.64
N LEU A 125 -8.75 22.38 -19.92
CA LEU A 125 -7.33 22.22 -19.58
C LEU A 125 -6.46 23.11 -20.48
N GLU A 126 -5.55 23.85 -19.86
CA GLU A 126 -4.50 24.57 -20.59
C GLU A 126 -3.37 23.62 -21.00
N ALA A 127 -2.66 23.96 -22.08
CA ALA A 127 -1.51 23.18 -22.51
C ALA A 127 -0.46 23.12 -21.40
N GLY A 128 0.04 21.92 -21.11
CA GLY A 128 0.94 21.72 -19.98
C GLY A 128 1.09 20.26 -19.56
N ILE A 129 1.74 20.06 -18.43
CA ILE A 129 1.94 18.74 -17.82
C ILE A 129 0.98 18.61 -16.64
N TYR A 130 0.34 17.44 -16.54
CA TYR A 130 -0.58 17.10 -15.46
C TYR A 130 -0.19 15.77 -14.84
N LEU A 131 -0.51 15.62 -13.56
CA LEU A 131 -0.41 14.37 -12.82
C LEU A 131 -1.80 13.79 -12.64
N VAL A 132 -2.01 12.57 -13.10
CA VAL A 132 -3.23 11.79 -12.89
C VAL A 132 -2.97 10.81 -11.76
N LYS A 133 -3.71 10.96 -10.67
CA LYS A 133 -3.74 10.08 -9.53
C LYS A 133 -4.94 9.14 -9.63
N ILE A 134 -4.69 7.85 -9.53
CA ILE A 134 -5.70 6.80 -9.48
C ILE A 134 -5.64 6.21 -8.07
N SER A 135 -6.73 6.36 -7.32
CA SER A 135 -6.84 5.89 -5.94
C SER A 135 -7.90 4.80 -5.85
N THR A 136 -7.49 3.56 -5.54
CA THR A 136 -8.37 2.39 -5.45
C THR A 136 -8.14 1.68 -4.12
N ALA A 137 -9.18 1.54 -3.30
CA ALA A 137 -9.11 0.87 -1.99
C ALA A 137 -7.90 1.31 -1.13
N GLY A 138 -7.59 2.61 -1.12
CA GLY A 138 -6.46 3.19 -0.37
C GLY A 138 -5.09 3.07 -1.03
N ASN A 139 -4.98 2.46 -2.22
CA ASN A 139 -3.74 2.40 -2.99
C ASN A 139 -3.74 3.51 -4.04
N ASP A 140 -2.65 4.27 -4.07
CA ASP A 140 -2.47 5.39 -4.99
C ASP A 140 -1.47 5.05 -6.09
N MET A 141 -1.84 5.35 -7.33
CA MET A 141 -0.97 5.32 -8.50
C MET A 141 -0.93 6.69 -9.16
N LEU A 142 0.25 7.10 -9.60
CA LEU A 142 0.46 8.38 -10.28
C LEU A 142 0.97 8.15 -11.70
N LYS A 143 0.41 8.90 -12.65
CA LYS A 143 0.82 8.93 -14.06
C LYS A 143 0.93 10.37 -14.53
N LYS A 144 1.93 10.64 -15.37
CA LYS A 144 2.11 11.95 -16.01
C LYS A 144 1.42 11.94 -17.37
N ILE A 145 0.70 13.00 -17.70
CA ILE A 145 0.14 13.24 -19.03
C ILE A 145 0.51 14.64 -19.53
N ILE A 146 0.65 14.78 -20.85
CA ILE A 146 0.96 16.05 -21.51
C ILE A 146 -0.28 16.48 -22.28
N VAL A 147 -0.78 17.70 -22.02
CA VAL A 147 -1.88 18.33 -22.76
C VAL A 147 -1.31 19.34 -23.75
N LYS A 148 -1.80 19.30 -24.98
CA LYS A 148 -1.44 20.23 -26.08
C LYS A 148 -2.67 20.96 -26.59
N ASN A 149 -2.43 22.09 -27.27
CA ASN A 149 -3.45 22.78 -28.06
C ASN A 149 -3.70 22.06 -29.38
#